data_AF-A0A0J8B784-F1
#
_entry.id   AF-A0A0J8B784-F1
#
_cell.length_a   1.000
_cell.length_b   1.000
_cell.length_c   1.000
_cell.angle_alpha   90.00
_cell.angle_beta   90.00
_cell.angle_gamma   90.00
#
_symmetry.space_group_name_H-M   'P 1'
#
loop_
_entity.id
_entity.type
_entity.pdbx_description
1 polymer ?
#
loop_
_entity_poly.entity_id
_entity_poly.type
_entity_poly.pdbx_seq_one_letter_code
_entity_poly.pdbx_strand_id
1 'polypeptide(L)'
;MGDKRAAPTPVKPVGRWVRSRSVRAKVTMGVVAALVLLVLLRAFVKKHSHFFVATQVAHSAGLLVLIYKLTVTKTCSGLSLKTQELTVIFLMIRIICHFTLIRDIHIVLDSLTLGSTLWVIYMIRFKLKSTYMKPLDNMPLYYVLVPCAIVAIVGHPAWQINFFRNHVQFVRKFFFVYSLTIEAVSVLPQLRLIQNAKMVEPFTGLYVFALGVARLFSFANWINLLIRSGGAYLTQIGQGRLYIIVAPLAELVQTFILVDFCYYYVKSSGGLLLRVLDLFRRPFVARFSTVSSASQESRIALLYIVSVVHSS
;
A
#
# COMPACT_ATOMS: atom_id res chain seq x y z
N MET A 1 -21.84 43.25 26.82
CA MET A 1 -20.82 42.19 26.67
C MET A 1 -20.84 41.74 25.21
N GLY A 2 -19.79 42.10 24.46
CA GLY A 2 -19.75 42.02 23.00
C GLY A 2 -19.62 40.59 22.47
N ASP A 3 -20.46 40.31 21.48
CA ASP A 3 -20.54 39.08 20.72
C ASP A 3 -19.25 38.82 19.93
N LYS A 4 -18.57 37.70 20.21
CA LYS A 4 -17.34 37.31 19.52
C LYS A 4 -17.70 36.76 18.14
N ARG A 5 -17.61 37.61 17.12
CA ARG A 5 -17.67 37.25 15.70
C ARG A 5 -16.69 36.11 15.41
N ALA A 6 -17.20 34.89 15.27
CA ALA A 6 -16.45 33.75 14.78
C ALA A 6 -16.13 33.97 13.29
N ALA A 7 -14.85 34.03 12.95
CA ALA A 7 -14.40 34.16 11.57
C ALA A 7 -14.95 33.00 10.69
N PRO A 8 -15.50 33.29 9.50
CA PRO A 8 -15.99 32.26 8.59
C PRO A 8 -14.80 31.47 8.04
N THR A 9 -14.68 30.21 8.46
CA THR A 9 -13.70 29.26 7.90
C THR A 9 -14.12 28.87 6.48
N PRO A 10 -13.31 29.15 5.43
CA PRO A 10 -13.69 29.02 4.01
C PRO A 10 -13.93 27.58 3.54
N VAL A 11 -13.65 26.59 4.40
CA VAL A 11 -13.83 25.16 4.12
C VAL A 11 -15.29 24.70 4.25
N LYS A 12 -16.11 25.42 5.04
CA LYS A 12 -17.53 25.10 5.28
C LYS A 12 -18.46 25.30 4.07
N PRO A 13 -18.34 26.37 3.25
CA PRO A 13 -19.26 26.59 2.12
C PRO A 13 -19.09 25.58 0.99
N VAL A 14 -17.85 25.23 0.61
CA VAL A 14 -17.57 24.30 -0.49
C VAL A 14 -18.14 22.91 -0.19
N GLY A 15 -17.89 22.38 1.02
CA GLY A 15 -18.42 21.07 1.42
C GLY A 15 -19.95 21.02 1.53
N ARG A 16 -20.62 22.15 1.77
CA ARG A 16 -22.09 22.25 1.76
C ARG A 16 -22.63 22.29 0.34
N TRP A 17 -21.95 23.04 -0.54
CA TRP A 17 -22.28 23.15 -1.96
C TRP A 17 -22.09 21.82 -2.72
N VAL A 18 -21.03 21.05 -2.45
CA VAL A 18 -20.86 19.71 -3.04
C VAL A 18 -21.94 18.75 -2.56
N ARG A 19 -22.36 18.86 -1.29
CA ARG A 19 -23.39 17.98 -0.73
C ARG A 19 -24.78 18.19 -1.34
N SER A 20 -25.13 19.43 -1.68
CA SER A 20 -26.43 19.77 -2.30
C SER A 20 -26.55 19.38 -3.78
N ARG A 21 -25.47 18.89 -4.41
CA ARG A 21 -25.51 18.44 -5.81
C ARG A 21 -26.11 17.04 -5.95
N SER A 22 -26.80 16.82 -7.07
CA SER A 22 -27.38 15.53 -7.44
C SER A 22 -26.29 14.46 -7.64
N VAL A 23 -26.66 13.18 -7.56
CA VAL A 23 -25.71 12.06 -7.73
C VAL A 23 -25.00 12.14 -9.09
N ARG A 24 -25.73 12.49 -10.16
CA ARG A 24 -25.17 12.72 -11.50
C ARG A 24 -24.13 13.86 -11.51
N ALA A 25 -24.43 14.98 -10.86
CA ALA A 25 -23.49 16.10 -10.75
C ALA A 25 -22.24 15.76 -9.92
N LYS A 26 -22.36 14.92 -8.89
CA LYS A 26 -21.21 14.43 -8.11
C LYS A 26 -20.33 13.50 -8.93
N VAL A 27 -20.94 12.63 -9.74
CA VAL A 27 -20.22 11.75 -10.68
C VAL A 27 -19.49 12.59 -11.73
N THR A 28 -20.15 13.56 -12.36
CA THR A 28 -19.51 14.42 -13.38
C THR A 28 -18.38 15.24 -12.79
N MET A 29 -18.54 15.79 -11.58
CA MET A 29 -17.45 16.47 -10.87
C MET A 29 -16.27 15.54 -10.57
N GLY A 30 -16.53 14.29 -10.18
CA GLY A 30 -15.49 13.28 -9.97
C GLY A 30 -14.75 12.94 -11.27
N VAL A 31 -15.47 12.80 -12.38
CA VAL A 31 -14.89 12.56 -13.71
C VAL A 31 -14.07 13.75 -14.19
N VAL A 32 -14.56 14.98 -14.01
CA VAL A 32 -13.80 16.20 -14.35
C VAL A 32 -12.55 16.32 -13.50
N ALA A 33 -12.64 16.05 -12.19
CA ALA A 33 -11.46 16.04 -11.31
C ALA A 33 -10.45 14.96 -11.73
N ALA A 34 -10.92 13.78 -12.14
CA ALA A 34 -10.07 12.73 -12.69
C ALA A 34 -9.38 13.17 -13.99
N LEU A 35 -10.11 13.76 -14.93
CA LEU A 35 -9.55 14.27 -16.19
C LEU A 35 -8.53 15.39 -15.96
N VAL A 36 -8.82 16.32 -15.04
CA VAL A 36 -7.88 17.36 -14.62
C VAL A 36 -6.62 16.75 -14.01
N LEU A 37 -6.75 15.75 -13.15
CA LEU A 37 -5.62 15.02 -12.57
C LEU A 37 -4.79 14.32 -13.66
N LEU A 38 -5.43 13.71 -14.67
CA LEU A 38 -4.75 13.07 -15.81
C LEU A 38 -3.99 14.08 -16.68
N VAL A 39 -4.59 15.25 -16.94
CA VAL A 39 -3.96 16.33 -17.69
C VAL A 39 -2.77 16.91 -16.92
N LEU A 40 -2.92 17.12 -15.60
CA LEU A 40 -1.84 17.58 -14.73
C LEU A 40 -0.70 16.54 -14.68
N LEU A 41 -1.02 15.25 -14.55
CA LEU A 41 -0.04 14.17 -14.64
C LEU A 41 0.74 14.25 -15.96
N ARG A 42 0.07 14.39 -17.10
CA ARG A 42 0.77 14.51 -18.40
C ARG A 42 1.61 15.78 -18.53
N ALA A 43 1.10 16.92 -18.04
CA ALA A 43 1.75 18.21 -18.18
C ALA A 43 3.03 18.33 -17.32
N PHE A 44 2.99 17.80 -16.09
CA PHE A 44 4.13 17.83 -15.16
C PHE A 44 5.14 16.70 -15.42
N VAL A 45 4.78 15.68 -16.20
CA VAL A 45 5.62 14.50 -16.50
C VAL A 45 6.20 14.57 -17.93
N LYS A 46 6.86 15.68 -18.28
CA LYS A 46 7.49 15.82 -19.62
C LYS A 46 8.79 15.00 -19.81
N LYS A 47 9.32 14.31 -18.78
CA LYS A 47 10.62 13.59 -18.83
C LYS A 47 10.64 12.17 -18.24
N HIS A 48 9.50 11.61 -17.81
CA HIS A 48 9.48 10.25 -17.25
C HIS A 48 9.06 9.20 -18.29
N SER A 49 9.44 7.94 -18.04
CA SER A 49 9.06 6.83 -18.91
C SER A 49 7.53 6.72 -19.03
N HIS A 50 7.04 6.24 -20.18
CA HIS A 50 5.61 5.97 -20.37
C HIS A 50 5.04 5.05 -19.26
N PHE A 51 5.87 4.12 -18.76
CA PHE A 51 5.50 3.22 -17.65
C PHE A 51 5.28 3.96 -16.34
N PHE A 52 6.11 4.95 -16.00
CA PHE A 52 5.91 5.77 -14.80
C PHE A 52 4.57 6.52 -14.86
N VAL A 53 4.24 7.13 -16.00
CA VAL A 53 2.94 7.80 -16.18
C VAL A 53 1.80 6.79 -16.02
N ALA A 54 1.91 5.62 -16.65
CA ALA A 54 0.89 4.58 -16.55
C ALA A 54 0.68 4.09 -15.10
N THR A 55 1.76 3.94 -14.32
CA THR A 55 1.69 3.65 -12.88
C THR A 55 0.84 4.68 -12.15
N GLN A 56 1.14 5.97 -12.33
CA GLN A 56 0.46 7.06 -11.62
C GLN A 56 -1.02 7.18 -12.01
N VAL A 57 -1.32 6.98 -13.29
CA VAL A 57 -2.70 6.97 -13.81
C VAL A 57 -3.50 5.82 -13.20
N ALA A 58 -2.96 4.61 -13.21
CA ALA A 58 -3.62 3.43 -12.64
C ALA A 58 -3.84 3.59 -11.13
N HIS A 59 -2.83 4.07 -10.41
CA HIS A 59 -2.92 4.31 -8.96
C HIS A 59 -4.00 5.36 -8.63
N SER A 60 -3.99 6.48 -9.37
CA SER A 60 -4.98 7.55 -9.21
C SER A 60 -6.40 7.06 -9.52
N ALA A 61 -6.58 6.24 -10.56
CA ALA A 61 -7.88 5.65 -10.88
C ALA A 61 -8.41 4.77 -9.74
N GLY A 62 -7.56 3.92 -9.16
CA GLY A 62 -7.93 3.11 -7.99
C GLY A 62 -8.34 3.96 -6.79
N LEU A 63 -7.58 5.01 -6.49
CA LEU A 63 -7.89 5.94 -5.41
C LEU A 63 -9.21 6.69 -5.65
N LEU A 64 -9.50 7.09 -6.89
CA LEU A 64 -10.77 7.72 -7.25
C LEU A 64 -11.96 6.77 -7.09
N VAL A 65 -11.82 5.50 -7.46
CA VAL A 65 -12.84 4.46 -7.21
C VAL A 65 -13.10 4.31 -5.71
N LEU A 66 -12.04 4.31 -4.89
CA LEU A 66 -12.15 4.24 -3.44
C LEU A 66 -12.87 5.48 -2.86
N ILE A 67 -12.51 6.69 -3.32
CA ILE A 67 -13.17 7.93 -2.92
C ILE A 67 -14.65 7.91 -3.33
N TYR A 68 -14.96 7.47 -4.54
CA TYR A 68 -16.33 7.32 -5.03
C TYR A 68 -17.14 6.40 -4.12
N LYS A 69 -16.58 5.23 -3.77
CA LYS A 69 -17.20 4.29 -2.84
C LYS A 69 -17.56 4.97 -1.52
N LEU A 70 -16.59 5.60 -0.86
CA LEU A 70 -16.81 6.20 0.46
C LEU A 70 -17.75 7.43 0.43
N THR A 71 -17.74 8.19 -0.67
CA THR A 71 -18.55 9.41 -0.80
C THR A 71 -19.97 9.15 -1.30
N VAL A 72 -20.15 8.27 -2.28
CA VAL A 72 -21.43 8.04 -2.96
C VAL A 72 -22.14 6.83 -2.39
N THR A 73 -21.47 5.68 -2.28
CA THR A 73 -22.09 4.46 -1.75
C THR A 73 -22.22 4.46 -0.23
N LYS A 74 -21.51 5.38 0.46
CA LYS A 74 -21.57 5.57 1.92
C LYS A 74 -21.31 4.29 2.71
N THR A 75 -20.42 3.43 2.23
CA THR A 75 -20.00 2.22 2.93
C THR A 75 -18.49 2.05 2.86
N CYS A 76 -17.89 1.60 3.97
CA CYS A 76 -16.50 1.15 4.03
C CYS A 76 -16.39 -0.38 4.25
N SER A 77 -17.47 -1.12 4.06
CA SER A 77 -17.45 -2.58 4.13
C SER A 77 -16.44 -3.15 3.11
N GLY A 78 -15.81 -4.27 3.46
CA GLY A 78 -14.74 -4.85 2.64
C GLY A 78 -13.44 -4.02 2.54
N LEU A 79 -13.26 -2.91 3.28
CA LEU A 79 -12.03 -2.11 3.28
C LEU A 79 -11.27 -2.30 4.60
N SER A 80 -9.99 -2.68 4.51
CA SER A 80 -9.12 -2.82 5.68
C SER A 80 -8.57 -1.46 6.07
N LEU A 81 -8.86 -1.08 7.30
CA LEU A 81 -8.29 0.09 7.94
C LEU A 81 -6.80 -0.11 8.22
N LYS A 82 -6.40 -1.33 8.55
CA LYS A 82 -5.00 -1.69 8.82
C LYS A 82 -4.10 -1.45 7.61
N THR A 83 -4.56 -1.77 6.40
CA THR A 83 -3.84 -1.44 5.16
C THR A 83 -3.68 0.07 4.98
N GLN A 84 -4.71 0.87 5.29
CA GLN A 84 -4.62 2.32 5.19
C GLN A 84 -3.64 2.90 6.23
N GLU A 85 -3.63 2.37 7.46
CA GLU A 85 -2.67 2.74 8.51
C GLU A 85 -1.22 2.45 8.09
N LEU A 86 -0.95 1.26 7.55
CA LEU A 86 0.37 0.91 7.00
C LEU A 86 0.76 1.84 5.84
N THR A 87 -0.22 2.21 5.01
CA THR A 87 -0.02 3.12 3.88
C THR A 87 0.45 4.50 4.35
N VAL A 88 -0.21 5.06 5.37
CA VAL A 88 0.22 6.32 5.99
C VAL A 88 1.62 6.20 6.57
N ILE A 89 1.95 5.10 7.27
CA ILE A 89 3.26 4.92 7.89
C ILE A 89 4.38 4.98 6.85
N PHE A 90 4.31 4.21 5.76
CA PHE A 90 5.40 4.20 4.78
C PHE A 90 5.47 5.51 3.98
N LEU A 91 4.34 6.15 3.65
CA LEU A 91 4.32 7.44 2.96
C LEU A 91 4.93 8.55 3.81
N MET A 92 4.62 8.59 5.11
CA MET A 92 5.22 9.54 6.05
C MET A 92 6.74 9.37 6.11
N ILE A 93 7.21 8.13 6.26
CA ILE A 93 8.66 7.82 6.27
C ILE A 93 9.32 8.28 4.97
N ARG A 94 8.70 7.99 3.82
CA ARG A 94 9.21 8.36 2.50
C ARG A 94 9.33 9.87 2.32
N ILE A 95 8.28 10.62 2.68
CA ILE A 95 8.25 12.08 2.59
C ILE A 95 9.33 12.68 3.50
N ILE A 96 9.44 12.21 4.75
CA ILE A 96 10.47 12.68 5.69
C ILE A 96 11.88 12.41 5.14
N CYS A 97 12.13 11.23 4.56
CA CYS A 97 13.45 10.87 4.03
C CYS A 97 13.85 11.64 2.77
N HIS A 98 12.87 12.13 2.00
CA HIS A 98 13.09 12.86 0.75
C HIS A 98 12.80 14.36 0.89
N PHE A 99 12.49 14.86 2.08
CA PHE A 99 12.07 16.26 2.30
C PHE A 99 13.08 17.30 1.80
N THR A 100 14.36 16.97 1.68
CA THR A 100 15.38 17.86 1.10
C THR A 100 15.32 18.00 -0.43
N LEU A 101 14.41 17.28 -1.09
CA LEU A 101 14.25 17.21 -2.55
C LEU A 101 12.87 17.70 -3.02
N ILE A 102 12.27 18.71 -2.37
CA ILE A 102 10.91 19.26 -2.64
C ILE A 102 10.60 19.54 -4.13
N ARG A 103 11.62 19.65 -4.99
CA ARG A 103 11.46 19.79 -6.45
C ARG A 103 11.11 18.49 -7.19
N ASP A 104 11.10 17.34 -6.51
CA ASP A 104 10.80 16.05 -7.13
C ASP A 104 9.29 15.80 -7.14
N ILE A 105 8.76 15.52 -8.34
CA ILE A 105 7.36 15.14 -8.58
C ILE A 105 6.89 13.99 -7.67
N HIS A 106 7.81 13.12 -7.25
CA HIS A 106 7.55 12.01 -6.33
C HIS A 106 7.01 12.49 -4.98
N ILE A 107 7.59 13.53 -4.39
CA ILE A 107 7.16 14.04 -3.07
C ILE A 107 5.75 14.64 -3.16
N VAL A 108 5.46 15.34 -4.26
CA VAL A 108 4.12 15.90 -4.51
C VAL A 108 3.09 14.77 -4.62
N LEU A 109 3.39 13.73 -5.40
CA LEU A 109 2.50 12.57 -5.58
C LEU A 109 2.31 11.76 -4.29
N ASP A 110 3.37 11.53 -3.52
CA ASP A 110 3.30 10.87 -2.22
C ASP A 110 2.48 11.70 -1.22
N SER A 111 2.62 13.03 -1.24
CA SER A 111 1.85 13.94 -0.36
C SER A 111 0.36 13.95 -0.70
N LEU A 112 0.01 13.95 -2.00
CA LEU A 112 -1.38 13.84 -2.45
C LEU A 112 -2.00 12.48 -2.06
N THR A 113 -1.22 11.42 -2.17
CA THR A 113 -1.64 10.07 -1.79
C THR A 113 -1.84 10.00 -0.27
N LEU A 114 -0.88 10.53 0.52
CA LEU A 114 -0.98 10.60 1.98
C LEU A 114 -2.23 11.36 2.43
N GLY A 115 -2.48 12.55 1.87
CA GLY A 115 -3.67 13.34 2.19
C GLY A 115 -4.97 12.59 1.88
N SER A 116 -5.01 11.89 0.76
CA SER A 116 -6.17 11.09 0.36
C SER A 116 -6.38 9.87 1.28
N THR A 117 -5.31 9.16 1.64
CA THR A 117 -5.36 8.03 2.57
C THR A 117 -5.76 8.47 3.98
N LEU A 118 -5.27 9.61 4.48
CA LEU A 118 -5.71 10.17 5.76
C LEU A 118 -7.20 10.51 5.74
N TRP A 119 -7.70 11.05 4.62
CA TRP A 119 -9.14 11.27 4.44
C TRP A 119 -9.94 9.94 4.44
N VAL A 120 -9.44 8.88 3.80
CA VAL A 120 -10.04 7.53 3.86
C VAL A 120 -10.10 7.02 5.31
N ILE A 121 -9.01 7.12 6.07
CA ILE A 121 -8.97 6.72 7.49
C ILE A 121 -10.00 7.51 8.29
N TYR A 122 -10.08 8.83 8.09
CA TYR A 122 -11.10 9.67 8.73
C TYR A 122 -12.52 9.18 8.42
N MET A 123 -12.80 8.86 7.16
CA MET A 123 -14.09 8.33 6.74
C MET A 123 -14.43 7.02 7.45
N ILE A 124 -13.49 6.06 7.51
CA ILE A 124 -13.69 4.77 8.20
C ILE A 124 -13.90 4.96 9.70
N ARG A 125 -13.04 5.75 10.37
CA ARG A 125 -13.02 5.89 11.83
C ARG A 125 -14.22 6.68 12.38
N PHE A 126 -14.67 7.71 11.65
CA PHE A 126 -15.64 8.67 12.19
C PHE A 126 -16.97 8.71 11.43
N LYS A 127 -16.98 8.60 10.10
CA LYS A 127 -18.20 8.77 9.30
C LYS A 127 -18.92 7.48 8.98
N LEU A 128 -18.18 6.41 8.68
CA LEU A 128 -18.68 5.14 8.18
C LEU A 128 -18.40 3.98 9.14
N LYS A 129 -18.12 4.30 10.42
CA LYS A 129 -17.73 3.33 11.46
C LYS A 129 -18.70 2.15 11.60
N SER A 130 -19.99 2.37 11.39
CA SER A 130 -21.01 1.32 11.46
C SER A 130 -20.86 0.24 10.39
N THR A 131 -20.35 0.59 9.21
CA THR A 131 -20.13 -0.34 8.09
C THR A 131 -18.76 -1.02 8.12
N TYR A 132 -17.91 -0.66 9.09
CA TYR A 132 -16.55 -1.21 9.20
C TYR A 132 -16.55 -2.59 9.85
N MET A 133 -16.02 -3.59 9.14
CA MET A 133 -16.00 -4.99 9.56
C MET A 133 -14.82 -5.31 10.49
N LYS A 134 -14.79 -4.69 11.68
CA LYS A 134 -13.69 -4.84 12.67
C LYS A 134 -13.32 -6.30 12.99
N PRO A 135 -14.27 -7.25 13.16
CA PRO A 135 -13.92 -8.65 13.48
C PRO A 135 -13.11 -9.35 12.38
N LEU A 136 -13.25 -8.90 11.12
CA LEU A 136 -12.56 -9.48 9.98
C LEU A 136 -11.20 -8.82 9.72
N ASP A 137 -11.04 -7.54 10.08
CA ASP A 137 -9.77 -6.79 9.99
C ASP A 137 -8.89 -7.01 11.24
N ASN A 138 -8.60 -8.28 11.52
CA ASN A 138 -7.99 -8.69 12.77
C ASN A 138 -6.47 -8.83 12.74
N MET A 139 -5.79 -8.47 11.63
CA MET A 139 -4.34 -8.62 11.50
C MET A 139 -3.60 -7.48 12.22
N PRO A 140 -2.79 -7.78 13.26
CA PRO A 140 -1.96 -6.77 13.90
C PRO A 140 -0.90 -6.15 12.99
N LEU A 141 -0.64 -4.85 13.16
CA LEU A 141 0.35 -4.11 12.36
C LEU A 141 1.78 -4.62 12.55
N TYR A 142 2.12 -5.14 13.73
CA TYR A 142 3.48 -5.60 14.03
C TYR A 142 3.91 -6.80 13.16
N TYR A 143 2.98 -7.62 12.66
CA TYR A 143 3.30 -8.70 11.71
C TYR A 143 3.83 -8.18 10.38
N VAL A 144 3.56 -6.91 10.05
CA VAL A 144 4.16 -6.24 8.90
C VAL A 144 5.39 -5.44 9.32
N LEU A 145 5.25 -4.59 10.35
CA LEU A 145 6.30 -3.64 10.73
C LEU A 145 7.59 -4.33 11.21
N VAL A 146 7.48 -5.38 12.04
CA VAL A 146 8.67 -6.05 12.61
C VAL A 146 9.49 -6.78 11.54
N PRO A 147 8.89 -7.65 10.68
CA PRO A 147 9.65 -8.27 9.60
C PRO A 147 10.25 -7.25 8.62
N CYS A 148 9.54 -6.18 8.30
CA CYS A 148 10.08 -5.12 7.44
C CYS A 148 11.30 -4.42 8.07
N ALA A 149 11.27 -4.20 9.39
CA ALA A 149 12.41 -3.62 10.10
C ALA A 149 13.63 -4.55 10.05
N ILE A 150 13.43 -5.86 10.24
CA ILE A 150 14.50 -6.86 10.11
C ILE A 150 15.09 -6.85 8.69
N VAL A 151 14.25 -6.87 7.65
CA VAL A 151 14.71 -6.79 6.26
C VAL A 151 15.45 -5.47 5.99
N ALA A 152 15.02 -4.36 6.58
CA ALA A 152 15.70 -3.08 6.43
C ALA A 152 17.09 -3.05 7.12
N ILE A 153 17.25 -3.75 8.24
CA ILE A 153 18.55 -3.94 8.91
C ILE A 153 19.46 -4.82 8.04
N VAL A 154 18.96 -5.96 7.58
CA VAL A 154 19.75 -6.94 6.79
C VAL A 154 20.11 -6.39 5.41
N GLY A 155 19.15 -5.75 4.75
CA GLY A 155 19.31 -5.17 3.41
C GLY A 155 20.14 -3.90 3.37
N HIS A 156 20.58 -3.38 4.53
CA HIS A 156 21.45 -2.22 4.61
C HIS A 156 22.89 -2.60 4.22
N PRO A 157 23.41 -2.12 3.07
CA PRO A 157 24.78 -2.39 2.70
C PRO A 157 25.69 -1.38 3.41
N ALA A 158 25.95 -1.61 4.69
CA ALA A 158 27.14 -1.16 5.41
C ALA A 158 27.10 -1.57 6.90
N TRP A 159 27.58 -2.78 7.19
CA TRP A 159 28.64 -2.99 8.19
C TRP A 159 30.03 -2.64 7.61
N GLN A 160 30.09 -2.22 6.35
CA GLN A 160 31.28 -1.88 5.60
C GLN A 160 31.27 -0.41 5.20
N ILE A 161 32.26 0.32 5.70
CA ILE A 161 32.72 1.67 5.33
C ILE A 161 32.00 2.82 6.08
N ASN A 162 32.65 3.23 7.18
CA ASN A 162 32.49 4.50 7.89
C ASN A 162 31.14 4.74 8.59
N PHE A 163 30.78 3.85 9.52
CA PHE A 163 29.68 4.00 10.49
C PHE A 163 29.63 5.39 11.15
N PHE A 164 30.80 5.98 11.41
CA PHE A 164 30.94 7.26 12.13
C PHE A 164 30.93 8.53 11.27
N ARG A 165 31.09 8.47 9.94
CA ARG A 165 31.35 9.70 9.16
C ARG A 165 30.08 10.43 8.69
N ASN A 166 28.92 9.77 8.65
CA ASN A 166 27.65 10.38 8.20
C ASN A 166 26.40 9.65 8.75
N HIS A 167 26.08 9.81 10.04
CA HIS A 167 24.88 9.22 10.68
C HIS A 167 23.57 9.51 9.90
N VAL A 168 23.47 10.70 9.29
CA VAL A 168 22.29 11.11 8.51
C VAL A 168 22.06 10.21 7.28
N GLN A 169 23.12 9.79 6.58
CA GLN A 169 23.00 8.95 5.39
C GLN A 169 22.63 7.51 5.73
N PHE A 170 23.10 7.00 6.88
CA PHE A 170 22.72 5.71 7.41
C PHE A 170 21.21 5.66 7.69
N VAL A 171 20.72 6.61 8.48
CA VAL A 171 19.31 6.70 8.87
C VAL A 171 18.41 6.82 7.64
N ARG A 172 18.78 7.66 6.67
CA ARG A 172 18.01 7.83 5.42
C ARG A 172 17.92 6.55 4.59
N LYS A 173 19.01 5.79 4.46
CA LYS A 173 19.03 4.52 3.71
C LYS A 173 18.22 3.44 4.41
N PHE A 174 18.34 3.33 5.73
CA PHE A 174 17.53 2.42 6.53
C PHE A 174 16.04 2.70 6.32
N PHE A 175 15.60 3.94 6.53
CA PHE A 175 14.19 4.31 6.39
C PHE A 175 13.69 4.19 4.93
N PHE A 176 14.56 4.39 3.94
CA PHE A 176 14.22 4.11 2.54
C PHE A 176 13.84 2.64 2.33
N VAL A 177 14.73 1.71 2.71
CA VAL A 177 14.48 0.26 2.60
C VAL A 177 13.29 -0.18 3.46
N TYR A 178 13.16 0.38 4.67
CA TYR A 178 12.04 0.11 5.57
C TYR A 178 10.70 0.56 4.97
N SER A 179 10.64 1.76 4.37
CA SER A 179 9.42 2.23 3.71
C SER A 179 9.03 1.39 2.48
N LEU A 180 10.01 0.95 1.67
CA LEU A 180 9.78 0.10 0.51
C LEU A 180 9.26 -1.28 0.90
N THR A 181 9.84 -1.88 1.94
CA THR A 181 9.42 -3.19 2.44
C THR A 181 8.01 -3.12 3.03
N ILE A 182 7.69 -2.10 3.84
CA ILE A 182 6.31 -1.90 4.34
C ILE A 182 5.34 -1.72 3.18
N GLU A 183 5.66 -0.90 2.18
CA GLU A 183 4.80 -0.69 1.02
C GLU A 183 4.47 -2.02 0.32
N ALA A 184 5.50 -2.86 0.09
CA ALA A 184 5.35 -4.14 -0.59
C ALA A 184 4.32 -5.06 0.06
N VAL A 185 4.28 -5.07 1.40
CA VAL A 185 3.40 -5.96 2.18
C VAL A 185 2.18 -5.27 2.79
N SER A 186 2.03 -3.96 2.60
CA SER A 186 0.96 -3.15 3.21
C SER A 186 -0.47 -3.57 2.80
N VAL A 187 -0.60 -4.30 1.69
CA VAL A 187 -1.89 -4.83 1.17
C VAL A 187 -2.30 -6.14 1.86
N LEU A 188 -1.42 -6.80 2.62
CA LEU A 188 -1.74 -8.05 3.33
C LEU A 188 -2.97 -7.99 4.25
N PRO A 189 -3.16 -6.95 5.10
CA PRO A 189 -4.36 -6.84 5.91
C PRO A 189 -5.66 -6.83 5.07
N GLN A 190 -5.65 -6.10 3.94
CA GLN A 190 -6.76 -6.05 2.98
C GLN A 190 -7.07 -7.43 2.37
N LEU A 191 -6.03 -8.19 2.00
CA LEU A 191 -6.19 -9.56 1.50
C LEU A 191 -6.78 -10.47 2.58
N ARG A 192 -6.25 -10.42 3.81
CA ARG A 192 -6.73 -11.22 4.94
C ARG A 192 -8.20 -10.93 5.26
N LEU A 193 -8.59 -9.66 5.25
CA LEU A 193 -9.97 -9.24 5.47
C LEU A 193 -10.92 -9.90 4.46
N ILE A 194 -10.55 -9.90 3.19
CA ILE A 194 -11.36 -10.47 2.11
C ILE A 194 -11.44 -11.99 2.19
N GLN A 195 -10.33 -12.65 2.53
CA GLN A 195 -10.31 -14.09 2.80
C GLN A 195 -11.27 -14.46 3.93
N ASN A 196 -11.29 -13.65 5.00
CA ASN A 196 -12.20 -13.85 6.13
C ASN A 196 -13.66 -13.52 5.76
N ALA A 197 -13.90 -12.49 4.95
CA ALA A 197 -15.24 -12.07 4.54
C ALA A 197 -15.91 -13.05 3.56
N LYS A 198 -15.14 -13.84 2.81
CA LYS A 198 -15.60 -14.76 1.74
C LYS A 198 -16.39 -14.09 0.59
N MET A 199 -16.53 -12.78 0.61
CA MET A 199 -17.17 -11.98 -0.42
C MET A 199 -16.31 -10.76 -0.73
N VAL A 200 -16.17 -10.41 -2.00
CA VAL A 200 -15.45 -9.20 -2.40
C VAL A 200 -16.46 -8.20 -2.93
N GLU A 201 -16.50 -7.02 -2.30
CA GLU A 201 -17.31 -5.93 -2.84
C GLU A 201 -16.73 -5.43 -4.16
N PRO A 202 -17.56 -5.22 -5.21
CA PRO A 202 -17.08 -4.86 -6.55
C PRO A 202 -16.16 -3.63 -6.57
N PHE A 203 -16.50 -2.57 -5.83
CA PHE A 203 -15.69 -1.34 -5.77
C PHE A 203 -14.35 -1.54 -5.04
N THR A 204 -14.31 -2.40 -4.00
CA THR A 204 -13.03 -2.78 -3.37
C THR A 204 -12.19 -3.60 -4.35
N GLY A 205 -12.83 -4.54 -5.06
CA GLY A 205 -12.25 -5.33 -6.13
C GLY A 205 -11.51 -4.45 -7.14
N LEU A 206 -12.23 -3.47 -7.71
CA LEU A 206 -11.70 -2.57 -8.72
C LEU A 206 -10.57 -1.67 -8.19
N TYR A 207 -10.66 -1.17 -6.96
CA TYR A 207 -9.59 -0.40 -6.32
C TYR A 207 -8.30 -1.22 -6.21
N VAL A 208 -8.38 -2.42 -5.65
CA VAL A 208 -7.19 -3.27 -5.45
C VAL A 208 -6.65 -3.80 -6.79
N PHE A 209 -7.52 -4.06 -7.77
CA PHE A 209 -7.10 -4.39 -9.12
C PHE A 209 -6.32 -3.25 -9.77
N ALA A 210 -6.82 -2.02 -9.71
CA ALA A 210 -6.12 -0.84 -10.22
C ALA A 210 -4.77 -0.63 -9.51
N LEU A 211 -4.71 -0.91 -8.20
CA LEU A 211 -3.44 -0.94 -7.45
C LEU A 211 -2.49 -2.00 -8.02
N GLY A 212 -2.97 -3.21 -8.35
CA GLY A 212 -2.20 -4.26 -9.04
C GLY A 212 -1.60 -3.82 -10.36
N VAL A 213 -2.42 -3.22 -11.22
CA VAL A 213 -1.98 -2.69 -12.52
C VAL A 213 -0.89 -1.62 -12.34
N ALA A 214 -1.05 -0.72 -11.36
CA ALA A 214 -0.04 0.29 -11.07
C ALA A 214 1.32 -0.32 -10.70
N ARG A 215 1.33 -1.41 -9.92
CA ARG A 215 2.57 -2.11 -9.52
C ARG A 215 3.24 -2.83 -10.67
N LEU A 216 2.48 -3.44 -11.58
CA LEU A 216 3.03 -4.03 -12.80
C LEU A 216 3.76 -2.99 -13.66
N PHE A 217 3.17 -1.80 -13.84
CA PHE A 217 3.84 -0.71 -14.55
C PHE A 217 5.06 -0.17 -13.80
N SER A 218 5.02 -0.14 -12.45
CA SER A 218 6.17 0.27 -11.63
C SER A 218 7.33 -0.71 -11.80
N PHE A 219 7.05 -2.01 -11.77
CA PHE A 219 8.03 -3.06 -12.03
C PHE A 219 8.63 -2.96 -13.44
N ALA A 220 7.79 -2.77 -14.46
CA ALA A 220 8.24 -2.56 -15.84
C ALA A 220 9.12 -1.31 -15.98
N ASN A 221 8.81 -0.24 -15.23
CA ASN A 221 9.64 0.96 -15.17
C ASN A 221 11.03 0.66 -14.58
N TRP A 222 11.12 -0.15 -13.51
CA TRP A 222 12.40 -0.58 -12.94
C TRP A 222 13.24 -1.41 -13.93
N ILE A 223 12.62 -2.34 -14.67
CA ILE A 223 13.31 -3.11 -15.71
C ILE A 223 13.85 -2.19 -16.82
N ASN A 224 13.02 -1.26 -17.29
CA ASN A 224 13.43 -0.30 -18.32
C ASN A 224 14.60 0.57 -17.84
N LEU A 225 14.58 0.99 -16.57
CA LEU A 225 15.68 1.72 -15.94
C LEU A 225 16.96 0.87 -15.86
N LEU A 226 16.83 -0.41 -15.52
CA LEU A 226 17.96 -1.35 -15.46
C LEU A 226 18.63 -1.51 -16.83
N ILE A 227 17.83 -1.72 -17.89
CA ILE A 227 18.30 -1.87 -19.27
C ILE A 227 18.96 -0.56 -19.76
N ARG A 228 18.29 0.59 -19.58
CA ARG A 228 18.80 1.90 -20.03
C ARG A 228 20.08 2.34 -19.32
N SER A 229 20.32 1.84 -18.11
CA SER A 229 21.53 2.15 -17.35
C SER A 229 22.80 1.53 -17.92
N GLY A 230 22.70 0.67 -18.95
CA GLY A 230 23.86 0.06 -19.60
C GLY A 230 24.68 -0.81 -18.64
N GLY A 231 24.05 -1.40 -17.62
CA GLY A 231 24.72 -2.20 -16.60
C GLY A 231 25.24 -1.40 -15.39
N ALA A 232 25.17 -0.07 -15.37
CA ALA A 232 25.65 0.74 -14.25
C ALA A 232 24.99 0.36 -12.91
N TYR A 233 23.68 0.07 -12.90
CA TYR A 233 23.00 -0.42 -11.70
C TYR A 233 23.43 -1.85 -11.33
N LEU A 234 23.70 -2.72 -12.31
CA LEU A 234 24.20 -4.08 -12.06
C LEU A 234 25.61 -4.07 -11.46
N THR A 235 26.49 -3.20 -11.96
CA THR A 235 27.82 -2.98 -11.39
C THR A 235 27.74 -2.45 -9.96
N GLN A 236 26.82 -1.53 -9.68
CA GLN A 236 26.60 -1.04 -8.31
C GLN A 236 26.06 -2.13 -7.38
N ILE A 237 25.22 -3.04 -7.86
CA ILE A 237 24.77 -4.21 -7.11
C ILE A 237 25.96 -5.14 -6.81
N GLY A 238 26.82 -5.41 -7.81
CA GLY A 238 28.04 -6.19 -7.64
C GLY A 238 29.05 -5.58 -6.66
N GLN A 239 29.04 -4.25 -6.50
CA GLN A 239 29.80 -3.52 -5.48
C GLN A 239 29.17 -3.55 -4.08
N GLY A 240 28.16 -4.40 -3.86
CA GLY A 240 27.51 -4.59 -2.57
C GLY A 240 26.41 -3.58 -2.27
N ARG A 241 25.94 -2.74 -3.21
CA ARG A 241 24.84 -1.78 -2.99
C ARG A 241 23.47 -2.45 -3.10
N LEU A 242 23.21 -3.40 -2.20
CA LEU A 242 22.00 -4.24 -2.20
C LEU A 242 20.69 -3.45 -2.14
N TYR A 243 20.66 -2.24 -1.57
CA TYR A 243 19.43 -1.42 -1.53
C TYR A 243 18.81 -1.16 -2.92
N ILE A 244 19.60 -1.22 -4.00
CA ILE A 244 19.14 -1.05 -5.38
C ILE A 244 18.25 -2.23 -5.82
N ILE A 245 18.55 -3.46 -5.37
CA ILE A 245 17.75 -4.65 -5.71
C ILE A 245 16.45 -4.72 -4.91
N VAL A 246 16.39 -4.07 -3.74
CA VAL A 246 15.21 -4.12 -2.88
C VAL A 246 14.00 -3.50 -3.56
N ALA A 247 14.17 -2.43 -4.33
CA ALA A 247 13.05 -1.75 -4.99
C ALA A 247 12.33 -2.62 -6.05
N PRO A 248 13.01 -3.23 -7.04
CA PRO A 248 12.33 -4.15 -7.97
C PRO A 248 11.84 -5.43 -7.28
N LEU A 249 12.52 -5.91 -6.24
CA LEU A 249 12.07 -7.07 -5.46
C LEU A 249 10.79 -6.76 -4.66
N ALA A 250 10.67 -5.56 -4.10
CA ALA A 250 9.48 -5.09 -3.39
C ALA A 250 8.26 -5.04 -4.33
N GLU A 251 8.42 -4.53 -5.55
CA GLU A 251 7.35 -4.53 -6.57
C GLU A 251 6.93 -5.95 -6.95
N LEU A 252 7.87 -6.88 -7.05
CA LEU A 252 7.61 -8.30 -7.31
C LEU A 252 6.82 -8.96 -6.16
N VAL A 253 7.25 -8.76 -4.91
CA VAL A 253 6.53 -9.24 -3.71
C VAL A 253 5.10 -8.71 -3.68
N GLN A 254 4.92 -7.42 -3.93
CA GLN A 254 3.60 -6.81 -3.95
C GLN A 254 2.72 -7.35 -5.10
N THR A 255 3.33 -7.59 -6.26
CA THR A 255 2.66 -8.21 -7.41
C THR A 255 2.15 -9.61 -7.05
N PHE A 256 2.96 -10.45 -6.39
CA PHE A 256 2.52 -11.78 -5.93
C PHE A 256 1.33 -11.72 -4.96
N ILE A 257 1.34 -10.77 -4.02
CA ILE A 257 0.23 -10.56 -3.08
C ILE A 257 -1.05 -10.16 -3.85
N LEU A 258 -0.91 -9.31 -4.87
CA LEU A 258 -2.03 -8.84 -5.69
C LEU A 258 -2.56 -9.93 -6.64
N VAL A 259 -1.70 -10.85 -7.10
CA VAL A 259 -2.15 -12.04 -7.84
C VAL A 259 -3.00 -12.95 -6.94
N ASP A 260 -2.60 -13.18 -5.69
CA ASP A 260 -3.40 -13.94 -4.72
C ASP A 260 -4.75 -13.25 -4.47
N PHE A 261 -4.76 -11.92 -4.36
CA PHE A 261 -5.99 -11.14 -4.34
C PHE A 261 -6.88 -11.39 -5.56
N CYS A 262 -6.33 -11.31 -6.78
CA CYS A 262 -7.09 -11.54 -8.02
C CYS A 262 -7.70 -12.95 -8.05
N TYR A 263 -6.98 -13.95 -7.56
CA TYR A 263 -7.51 -15.31 -7.40
C TYR A 263 -8.73 -15.35 -6.47
N TYR A 264 -8.66 -14.73 -5.29
CA TYR A 264 -9.80 -14.65 -4.36
C TYR A 264 -10.97 -13.81 -4.91
N TYR A 265 -10.69 -12.73 -5.65
CA TYR A 265 -11.69 -11.93 -6.33
C TYR A 265 -12.50 -12.78 -7.31
N VAL A 266 -11.83 -13.42 -8.26
CA VAL A 266 -12.44 -14.30 -9.26
C VAL A 266 -13.19 -15.46 -8.61
N LYS A 267 -12.63 -16.05 -7.54
CA LYS A 267 -13.27 -17.11 -6.78
C LYS A 267 -14.60 -16.67 -6.16
N SER A 268 -14.65 -15.44 -5.63
CA SER A 268 -15.86 -14.88 -5.00
C SER A 268 -16.95 -14.48 -6.01
N SER A 269 -16.58 -14.14 -7.25
CA SER A 269 -17.50 -13.66 -8.29
C SER A 269 -18.24 -14.76 -9.06
N GLY A 270 -18.03 -16.05 -8.72
CA GLY A 270 -18.76 -17.15 -9.32
C GLY A 270 -18.25 -17.59 -10.70
N GLY A 271 -17.17 -18.36 -10.72
CA GLY A 271 -17.28 -19.72 -11.28
C GLY A 271 -16.91 -20.05 -12.75
N LEU A 272 -16.52 -19.11 -13.64
CA LEU A 272 -16.10 -19.52 -15.00
C LEU A 272 -14.57 -19.63 -15.19
N LEU A 273 -13.79 -18.77 -14.53
CA LEU A 273 -12.31 -18.77 -14.65
C LEU A 273 -11.59 -19.75 -13.71
N LEU A 274 -12.30 -20.31 -12.72
CA LEU A 274 -11.74 -21.19 -11.69
C LEU A 274 -11.15 -22.49 -12.29
N ARG A 275 -11.73 -22.99 -13.40
CA ARG A 275 -11.24 -24.20 -14.09
C ARG A 275 -9.87 -24.04 -14.75
N VAL A 276 -9.45 -22.81 -15.06
CA VAL A 276 -8.14 -22.53 -15.68
C VAL A 276 -7.06 -22.25 -14.62
N LEU A 277 -7.44 -21.65 -13.48
CA LEU A 277 -6.51 -21.28 -12.42
C LEU A 277 -6.13 -22.44 -11.48
N ASP A 278 -6.92 -23.51 -11.41
CA ASP A 278 -6.58 -24.70 -10.62
C ASP A 278 -5.34 -25.45 -11.14
N LEU A 279 -4.84 -25.13 -12.34
CA LEU A 279 -3.58 -25.64 -12.89
C LEU A 279 -2.31 -25.04 -12.24
N PHE A 280 -2.41 -23.99 -11.42
CA PHE A 280 -1.26 -23.28 -10.81
C PHE A 280 -1.16 -23.41 -9.27
N ARG A 281 -1.78 -24.42 -8.68
CA ARG A 281 -2.12 -24.44 -7.23
C ARG A 281 -0.90 -24.48 -6.27
N ARG A 282 -0.66 -23.37 -5.55
CA ARG A 282 -0.89 -23.15 -4.09
C ARG A 282 -0.80 -21.63 -3.79
N PRO A 283 -1.83 -20.98 -3.21
CA PRO A 283 -1.79 -19.54 -2.89
C PRO A 283 -0.75 -19.22 -1.80
N PHE A 284 -0.02 -18.12 -1.97
CA PHE A 284 1.13 -17.72 -1.17
C PHE A 284 0.80 -17.54 0.32
N VAL A 285 -0.35 -16.96 0.66
CA VAL A 285 -0.72 -16.64 2.06
C VAL A 285 -1.29 -17.85 2.82
N ALA A 286 -1.80 -18.88 2.13
CA ALA A 286 -2.25 -20.12 2.79
C ALA A 286 -1.10 -20.82 3.55
N ARG A 287 0.15 -20.58 3.13
CA ARG A 287 1.37 -21.08 3.76
C ARG A 287 1.76 -20.31 5.04
N PHE A 288 1.25 -19.09 5.24
CA PHE A 288 1.45 -18.31 6.47
C PHE A 288 0.34 -18.54 7.50
N SER A 289 -0.88 -18.87 7.08
CA SER A 289 -1.98 -19.18 8.01
C SER A 289 -1.75 -20.46 8.83
N THR A 290 -0.95 -21.41 8.33
CA THR A 290 -0.53 -22.61 9.08
C THR A 290 0.48 -22.30 10.19
N VAL A 291 1.19 -21.17 10.12
CA VAL A 291 2.14 -20.75 11.16
C VAL A 291 1.42 -20.06 12.33
N SER A 292 0.28 -19.40 12.07
CA SER A 292 -0.51 -18.76 13.14
C SER A 292 -1.41 -19.74 13.92
N SER A 293 -1.73 -20.91 13.36
CA SER A 293 -2.47 -21.98 14.06
C SER A 293 -1.57 -22.97 14.78
N ALA A 294 -0.25 -22.90 14.58
CA ALA A 294 0.72 -23.76 15.26
C ALA A 294 1.05 -23.33 16.70
N SER A 295 0.45 -22.26 17.24
CA SER A 295 0.84 -21.69 18.54
C SER A 295 0.29 -22.41 19.77
N GLN A 296 -0.55 -23.44 19.61
CA GLN A 296 -1.05 -24.24 20.73
C GLN A 296 -0.30 -25.58 20.85
N GLU A 297 -0.07 -26.30 19.74
CA GLU A 297 0.70 -27.56 19.77
C GLU A 297 2.20 -27.34 20.00
N SER A 298 2.78 -26.24 19.50
CA SER A 298 4.20 -25.91 19.73
C SER A 298 4.49 -25.55 21.19
N ARG A 299 3.49 -25.06 21.95
CA ARG A 299 3.62 -24.79 23.39
C ARG A 299 3.63 -26.07 24.22
N ILE A 300 2.88 -27.09 23.80
CA ILE A 300 2.84 -28.40 24.45
C ILE A 300 4.16 -29.16 24.16
N ALA A 301 4.67 -29.10 22.93
CA ALA A 301 5.96 -29.70 22.58
C ALA A 301 7.14 -29.06 23.34
N LEU A 302 7.15 -27.74 23.53
CA LEU A 302 8.17 -27.07 24.35
C LEU A 302 8.05 -27.40 25.84
N LEU A 303 6.84 -27.54 26.38
CA LEU A 303 6.64 -27.98 27.77
C LEU A 303 7.06 -29.43 28.00
N TYR A 304 6.88 -30.31 27.00
CA TYR A 304 7.32 -31.70 27.06
C TYR A 304 8.85 -31.82 27.01
N ILE A 305 9.51 -31.01 26.17
CA ILE A 305 10.98 -30.98 26.09
C ILE A 305 11.60 -30.39 27.37
N VAL A 306 10.99 -29.35 27.96
CA VAL A 306 11.47 -28.78 29.24
C VAL A 306 11.24 -29.74 30.42
N SER A 307 10.17 -30.55 30.40
CA SER A 307 9.93 -31.59 31.42
C SER A 307 10.93 -32.75 31.35
N VAL A 308 11.37 -33.14 30.14
CA VAL A 308 12.32 -34.26 29.96
C VAL A 308 13.75 -33.85 30.31
N VAL A 309 14.12 -32.58 30.06
CA VAL A 309 15.46 -32.06 30.41
C VAL A 309 15.63 -31.83 31.91
N HIS A 310 14.56 -31.71 32.69
CA HIS A 310 14.65 -31.51 34.14
C HIS A 310 14.55 -32.80 34.99
N SER A 311 14.35 -33.96 34.35
CA SER A 311 14.33 -35.28 35.01
C SER A 311 15.49 -36.20 34.57
N SER A 312 16.56 -35.62 34.01
CA SER A 312 17.83 -36.30 33.72
C SER A 312 18.96 -35.68 34.55
#